data_AF-A0A498GXS8-F1
#
_entry.id   AF-A0A498GXS8-F1
#
_cell.length_a   1.000
_cell.length_b   1.000
_cell.length_c   1.000
_cell.angle_alpha   90.00
_cell.angle_beta   90.00
_cell.angle_gamma   90.00
#
_symmetry.space_group_name_H-M   'P 1'
#
loop_
_entity.id
_entity.type
_entity.pdbx_description
1 polymer ?
#
loop_
_entity_poly.entity_id
_entity_poly.type
_entity_poly.pdbx_seq_one_letter_code
_entity_poly.pdbx_strand_id
1 'polypeptide(L)'
;MTERNTSADSPEKRAAGIAASRMVESGMVVGLGTGSTVAYTIKELGRRVRVEGLEILGVVTSYQSELLAIEAGIPLATLAQHPELDIAIDGADQIDSKLYAIKGGGAAHTREKIVSASAKRFLVVADESKTSTQLDRAVPVEVLPFAKTLVIEKIKELGGKPELRSALRKDGPVITDNGNFVLDTDFGVIEDPENLALQLSLIPGVVEHGIFSNVDELYIGKKDGSVEIIRK
;
A
#
# COMPACT_ATOMS: atom_id res chain seq x y z
N MET A 1 -11.43 20.02 5.88
CA MET A 1 -10.57 18.87 5.52
C MET A 1 -10.89 17.76 6.50
N THR A 2 -11.48 16.67 6.03
CA THR A 2 -11.79 15.49 6.84
C THR A 2 -10.49 14.85 7.30
N GLU A 3 -10.31 14.75 8.62
CA GLU A 3 -9.28 13.92 9.22
C GLU A 3 -9.33 12.52 8.62
N ARG A 4 -8.33 12.15 7.81
CA ARG A 4 -8.23 10.80 7.21
C ARG A 4 -8.11 9.67 8.25
N ASN A 5 -7.88 10.03 9.52
CA ASN A 5 -7.76 9.12 10.66
C ASN A 5 -8.95 9.13 11.63
N THR A 6 -9.97 9.96 11.41
CA THR A 6 -11.22 9.93 12.22
C THR A 6 -12.48 9.81 11.35
N SER A 7 -12.33 9.47 10.06
CA SER A 7 -13.49 9.25 9.21
C SER A 7 -14.35 8.12 9.80
N ALA A 8 -15.64 8.42 9.96
CA ALA A 8 -16.71 7.52 10.38
C ALA A 8 -16.50 6.07 9.96
N ASP A 9 -16.97 5.14 10.79
CA ASP A 9 -16.96 3.71 10.47
C ASP A 9 -17.38 3.49 9.01
N SER A 10 -16.49 2.91 8.21
CA SER A 10 -16.72 2.61 6.79
C SER A 10 -17.01 1.13 6.66
N PRO A 11 -18.29 0.74 6.51
CA PRO A 11 -18.70 -0.66 6.40
C PRO A 11 -17.96 -1.39 5.29
N GLU A 12 -17.67 -0.70 4.19
CA GLU A 12 -16.98 -1.22 3.02
C GLU A 12 -15.54 -1.62 3.36
N LYS A 13 -14.78 -0.68 3.93
CA LYS A 13 -13.38 -0.92 4.33
C LYS A 13 -13.30 -2.00 5.39
N ARG A 14 -14.24 -2.00 6.34
CA ARG A 14 -14.35 -3.01 7.39
C ARG A 14 -14.63 -4.39 6.80
N ALA A 15 -15.58 -4.49 5.87
CA ALA A 15 -15.94 -5.76 5.22
C ALA A 15 -14.75 -6.35 4.45
N ALA A 16 -14.07 -5.55 3.62
CA ALA A 16 -12.89 -5.97 2.88
C ALA A 16 -11.77 -6.44 3.81
N GLY A 17 -11.44 -5.64 4.83
CA GLY A 17 -10.37 -5.97 5.77
C GLY A 17 -10.64 -7.23 6.58
N ILE A 18 -11.87 -7.42 7.07
CA ILE A 18 -12.28 -8.64 7.77
C ILE A 18 -12.22 -9.85 6.83
N ALA A 19 -12.73 -9.74 5.61
CA ALA A 19 -12.72 -10.85 4.67
C ALA A 19 -11.30 -11.30 4.31
N ALA A 20 -10.38 -10.37 4.02
CA ALA A 20 -8.99 -10.70 3.74
C ALA A 20 -8.29 -11.31 4.97
N SER A 21 -8.61 -10.85 6.18
CA SER A 21 -8.02 -11.39 7.41
C SER A 21 -8.27 -12.89 7.58
N ARG A 22 -9.36 -13.45 7.02
CA ARG A 22 -9.71 -14.87 7.11
C ARG A 22 -8.74 -15.78 6.36
N MET A 23 -7.94 -15.23 5.44
CA MET A 23 -6.91 -15.99 4.73
C MET A 23 -5.65 -16.23 5.57
N VAL A 24 -5.57 -15.62 6.75
CA VAL A 24 -4.45 -15.79 7.68
C VAL A 24 -4.73 -16.96 8.62
N GLU A 25 -3.78 -17.88 8.67
CA GLU A 25 -3.80 -19.09 9.50
C GLU A 25 -2.64 -19.08 10.51
N SER A 26 -2.75 -19.88 11.58
CA SER A 26 -1.67 -19.99 12.57
C SER A 26 -0.39 -20.53 11.94
N GLY A 27 0.76 -20.03 12.37
CA GLY A 27 2.08 -20.33 11.84
C GLY A 27 2.54 -19.41 10.71
N MET A 28 1.65 -18.57 10.15
CA MET A 28 2.01 -17.68 9.05
C MET A 28 2.82 -16.46 9.49
N VAL A 29 3.74 -16.03 8.61
CA VAL A 29 4.35 -14.70 8.67
C VAL A 29 3.61 -13.77 7.71
N VAL A 30 3.07 -12.67 8.25
CA VAL A 30 2.09 -11.81 7.57
C VAL A 30 2.66 -10.42 7.34
N GLY A 31 2.71 -9.99 6.08
CA GLY A 31 2.93 -8.59 5.71
C GLY A 31 1.73 -7.72 6.06
N LEU A 32 1.93 -6.72 6.92
CA LEU A 32 0.92 -5.78 7.40
C LEU A 32 1.09 -4.43 6.69
N GLY A 33 0.22 -4.21 5.71
CA GLY A 33 0.15 -3.00 4.90
C GLY A 33 -0.19 -1.72 5.69
N THR A 34 -0.44 -0.62 4.96
CA THR A 34 -0.65 0.71 5.52
C THR A 34 -1.99 1.32 5.08
N GLY A 35 -2.54 2.19 5.93
CA GLY A 35 -3.70 3.02 5.61
C GLY A 35 -5.03 2.56 6.22
N SER A 36 -6.08 3.36 5.98
CA SER A 36 -7.34 3.25 6.72
C SER A 36 -8.06 1.90 6.53
N THR A 37 -7.95 1.28 5.36
CA THR A 37 -8.60 -0.01 5.08
C THR A 37 -7.84 -1.14 5.78
N VAL A 38 -6.51 -1.14 5.68
CA VAL A 38 -5.65 -2.12 6.34
C VAL A 38 -5.75 -2.03 7.86
N ALA A 39 -6.04 -0.85 8.40
CA ALA A 39 -6.28 -0.70 9.83
C ALA A 39 -7.42 -1.59 10.35
N TYR A 40 -8.45 -1.86 9.54
CA TYR A 40 -9.48 -2.84 9.90
C TYR A 40 -8.95 -4.27 9.87
N THR A 41 -8.11 -4.62 8.88
CA THR A 41 -7.44 -5.93 8.81
C THR A 41 -6.58 -6.17 10.05
N ILE A 42 -5.72 -5.22 10.44
CA ILE A 42 -4.83 -5.34 11.60
C ILE A 42 -5.63 -5.49 12.89
N LYS A 43 -6.69 -4.69 13.07
CA LYS A 43 -7.57 -4.79 14.25
C LYS A 43 -8.26 -6.16 14.34
N GLU A 44 -8.73 -6.68 13.21
CA GLU A 44 -9.37 -8.00 13.18
C GLU A 44 -8.35 -9.12 13.44
N LEU A 45 -7.16 -9.07 12.86
CA LEU A 45 -6.09 -10.01 13.16
C LEU A 45 -5.72 -10.00 14.65
N GLY A 46 -5.57 -8.82 15.26
CA GLY A 46 -5.33 -8.72 16.70
C GLY A 46 -6.48 -9.27 17.55
N ARG A 47 -7.74 -9.11 17.12
CA ARG A 47 -8.88 -9.77 17.77
C ARG A 47 -8.74 -11.30 17.68
N ARG A 48 -8.39 -11.85 16.51
CA ARG A 48 -8.19 -13.29 16.30
C ARG A 48 -7.03 -13.82 17.13
N VAL A 49 -5.92 -13.10 17.25
CA VAL A 49 -4.80 -13.45 18.13
C VAL A 49 -5.29 -13.58 19.58
N ARG A 50 -6.01 -12.56 20.09
CA ARG A 50 -6.45 -12.54 21.49
C ARG A 50 -7.59 -13.51 21.82
N VAL A 51 -8.55 -13.67 20.92
CA VAL A 51 -9.81 -14.39 21.19
C VAL A 51 -9.77 -15.82 20.66
N GLU A 52 -9.14 -16.04 19.51
CA GLU A 52 -9.10 -17.35 18.83
C GLU A 52 -7.78 -18.08 19.04
N GLY A 53 -6.77 -17.42 19.64
CA GLY A 53 -5.43 -18.00 19.78
C GLY A 53 -4.69 -18.14 18.45
N LEU A 54 -4.97 -17.26 17.48
CA LEU A 54 -4.25 -17.21 16.21
C LEU A 54 -2.77 -16.87 16.49
N GLU A 55 -1.85 -17.74 16.05
CA GLU A 55 -0.41 -17.57 16.25
C GLU A 55 0.24 -17.08 14.95
N ILE A 56 0.62 -15.80 14.86
CA ILE A 56 1.24 -15.22 13.67
C ILE A 56 2.38 -14.27 14.03
N LEU A 57 3.23 -13.98 13.05
CA LEU A 57 4.23 -12.91 13.11
C LEU A 57 3.92 -11.83 12.07
N GLY A 58 3.93 -10.56 12.46
CA GLY A 58 3.67 -9.42 11.58
C GLY A 58 4.95 -8.74 11.08
N VAL A 59 5.04 -8.48 9.78
CA VAL A 59 6.08 -7.63 9.16
C VAL A 59 5.42 -6.38 8.60
N VAL A 60 5.78 -5.20 9.10
CA VAL A 60 5.03 -3.95 8.89
C VAL A 60 5.61 -3.08 7.78
N THR A 61 4.73 -2.42 7.02
CA THR A 61 5.13 -1.56 5.88
C THR A 61 5.29 -0.08 6.24
N SER A 62 4.93 0.35 7.44
CA SER A 62 5.15 1.74 7.90
C SER A 62 5.17 1.84 9.42
N TYR A 63 5.59 2.99 9.95
CA TYR A 63 5.41 3.28 11.37
C TYR A 63 3.93 3.31 11.79
N GLN A 64 3.00 3.65 10.88
CA GLN A 64 1.58 3.62 11.19
C GLN A 64 1.07 2.20 11.42
N SER A 65 1.47 1.24 10.59
CA SER A 65 1.09 -0.15 10.75
C SER A 65 1.82 -0.83 11.91
N GLU A 66 3.07 -0.44 12.18
CA GLU A 66 3.81 -0.85 13.38
C GLU A 66 3.06 -0.51 14.68
N LEU A 67 2.74 0.76 14.88
CA LEU A 67 2.04 1.21 16.09
C LEU A 67 0.69 0.52 16.24
N LEU A 68 -0.05 0.34 15.14
CA LEU A 68 -1.36 -0.32 15.18
C LEU A 68 -1.26 -1.82 15.48
N ALA A 69 -0.24 -2.51 14.95
CA ALA A 69 -0.01 -3.92 15.21
C ALA A 69 0.39 -4.18 16.67
N ILE A 70 1.22 -3.30 17.23
CA ILE A 70 1.58 -3.32 18.67
C ILE A 70 0.33 -3.11 19.53
N GLU A 71 -0.48 -2.09 19.24
CA GLU A 71 -1.74 -1.85 19.96
C GLU A 71 -2.71 -3.05 19.85
N ALA A 72 -2.73 -3.70 18.68
CA ALA A 72 -3.55 -4.88 18.43
C ALA A 72 -3.00 -6.16 19.10
N GLY A 73 -1.79 -6.13 19.68
CA GLY A 73 -1.16 -7.29 20.33
C GLY A 73 -0.64 -8.34 19.35
N ILE A 74 -0.31 -7.94 18.11
CA ILE A 74 0.29 -8.84 17.11
C ILE A 74 1.81 -8.84 17.32
N PRO A 75 2.46 -10.00 17.55
CA PRO A 75 3.91 -10.09 17.63
C PRO A 75 4.56 -9.65 16.32
N LEU A 76 5.60 -8.82 16.40
CA LEU A 76 6.30 -8.29 15.24
C LEU A 76 7.58 -9.07 14.92
N ALA A 77 7.90 -9.14 13.64
CA ALA A 77 9.11 -9.70 13.09
C ALA A 77 9.66 -8.80 11.97
N THR A 78 10.83 -9.16 11.43
CA THR A 78 11.51 -8.42 10.37
C THR A 78 11.81 -9.31 9.16
N LEU A 79 11.98 -8.71 8.00
CA LEU A 79 12.44 -9.43 6.79
C LEU A 79 13.85 -10.01 6.94
N ALA A 80 14.66 -9.50 7.87
CA ALA A 80 15.97 -10.09 8.19
C ALA A 80 15.83 -11.46 8.89
N GLN A 81 14.76 -11.64 9.67
CA GLN A 81 14.46 -12.90 10.35
C GLN A 81 13.63 -13.84 9.46
N HIS A 82 12.71 -13.27 8.67
CA HIS A 82 11.80 -13.99 7.78
C HIS A 82 11.81 -13.35 6.39
N PRO A 83 12.76 -13.74 5.51
CA PRO A 83 12.90 -13.12 4.19
C PRO A 83 11.79 -13.50 3.20
N GLU A 84 11.03 -14.56 3.49
CA GLU A 84 9.87 -15.01 2.73
C GLU A 84 8.64 -15.02 3.64
N LEU A 85 7.56 -14.38 3.20
CA LEU A 85 6.30 -14.25 3.91
C LEU A 85 5.23 -15.11 3.27
N ASP A 86 4.30 -15.63 4.06
CA ASP A 86 3.22 -16.45 3.52
C ASP A 86 2.16 -15.62 2.81
N ILE A 87 1.89 -14.42 3.35
CA ILE A 87 0.86 -13.53 2.81
C ILE A 87 1.18 -12.08 3.18
N ALA A 88 0.90 -11.14 2.29
CA ALA A 88 0.86 -9.71 2.58
C ALA A 88 -0.54 -9.18 2.29
N ILE A 89 -1.07 -8.33 3.18
CA ILE A 89 -2.37 -7.67 3.00
C ILE A 89 -2.18 -6.17 3.08
N ASP A 90 -2.58 -5.45 2.03
CA ASP A 90 -2.40 -4.00 1.95
C ASP A 90 -3.56 -3.30 1.23
N GLY A 91 -3.64 -1.97 1.32
CA GLY A 91 -4.63 -1.15 0.63
C GLY A 91 -4.12 -0.64 -0.72
N ALA A 92 -5.03 -0.07 -1.52
CA ALA A 92 -4.69 0.63 -2.75
C ALA A 92 -5.32 2.03 -2.82
N ASP A 93 -4.65 2.92 -3.55
CA ASP A 93 -5.16 4.24 -3.91
C ASP A 93 -6.07 4.17 -5.15
N GLN A 94 -5.73 3.29 -6.08
CA GLN A 94 -6.53 2.92 -7.24
C GLN A 94 -6.12 1.50 -7.65
N ILE A 95 -7.05 0.70 -8.15
CA ILE A 95 -6.76 -0.61 -8.75
C ILE A 95 -7.65 -0.83 -9.97
N ASP A 96 -7.09 -1.41 -11.02
CA ASP A 96 -7.82 -1.74 -12.24
C ASP A 96 -8.30 -3.20 -12.27
N SER A 97 -9.07 -3.56 -13.29
CA SER A 97 -9.60 -4.92 -13.47
C SER A 97 -8.53 -5.97 -13.81
N LYS A 98 -7.32 -5.54 -14.17
CA LYS A 98 -6.16 -6.40 -14.44
C LYS A 98 -5.27 -6.55 -13.20
N LEU A 99 -5.70 -6.01 -12.05
CA LEU A 99 -4.98 -6.02 -10.77
C LEU A 99 -3.67 -5.21 -10.78
N TYR A 100 -3.54 -4.23 -11.67
CA TYR A 100 -2.52 -3.19 -11.48
C TYR A 100 -3.03 -2.17 -10.48
N ALA A 101 -2.20 -1.82 -9.49
CA ALA A 101 -2.57 -0.88 -8.45
C ALA A 101 -1.64 0.33 -8.42
N ILE A 102 -2.23 1.48 -8.13
CA ILE A 102 -1.52 2.66 -7.63
C ILE A 102 -1.62 2.66 -6.10
N LYS A 103 -0.48 2.85 -5.44
CA LYS A 103 -0.29 2.95 -3.99
C LYS A 103 0.66 4.11 -3.67
N GLY A 104 0.83 4.43 -2.39
CA GLY A 104 1.78 5.45 -1.93
C GLY A 104 1.17 6.80 -1.55
N GLY A 105 -0.16 6.92 -1.51
CA GLY A 105 -0.86 8.09 -0.97
C GLY A 105 -0.54 8.36 0.50
N GLY A 106 -0.10 7.33 1.24
CA GLY A 106 0.45 7.42 2.59
C GLY A 106 1.98 7.61 2.68
N ALA A 107 2.69 7.67 1.55
CA ALA A 107 4.16 7.77 1.46
C ALA A 107 4.95 6.56 2.03
N ALA A 108 4.33 5.37 2.06
CA ALA A 108 4.95 4.13 2.54
C ALA A 108 5.30 3.13 1.41
N HIS A 109 5.06 3.49 0.14
CA HIS A 109 5.04 2.54 -0.99
C HIS A 109 6.34 1.77 -1.20
N THR A 110 7.50 2.32 -0.84
CA THR A 110 8.78 1.59 -0.89
C THR A 110 8.75 0.36 0.01
N ARG A 111 8.40 0.51 1.28
CA ARG A 111 8.32 -0.60 2.23
C ARG A 111 7.15 -1.53 1.90
N GLU A 112 6.02 -0.97 1.44
CA GLU A 112 4.89 -1.77 0.94
C GLU A 112 5.31 -2.71 -0.20
N LYS A 113 6.08 -2.21 -1.18
CA LYS A 113 6.54 -3.01 -2.32
C LYS A 113 7.57 -4.05 -1.94
N ILE A 114 8.50 -3.70 -1.03
CA ILE A 114 9.47 -4.66 -0.50
C ILE A 114 8.73 -5.83 0.19
N VAL A 115 7.77 -5.54 1.08
CA VAL A 115 7.01 -6.56 1.80
C VAL A 115 6.12 -7.38 0.86
N SER A 116 5.46 -6.75 -0.12
CA SER A 116 4.63 -7.50 -1.07
C SER A 116 5.47 -8.40 -1.98
N ALA A 117 6.66 -7.97 -2.39
CA ALA A 117 7.59 -8.79 -3.18
C ALA A 117 8.18 -9.96 -2.38
N SER A 118 8.26 -9.84 -1.05
CA SER A 118 8.67 -10.94 -0.15
C SER A 118 7.54 -11.93 0.17
N ALA A 119 6.29 -11.68 -0.25
CA ALA A 119 5.16 -12.53 0.06
C ALA A 119 4.83 -13.52 -1.06
N LYS A 120 4.47 -14.76 -0.70
CA LYS A 120 3.96 -15.78 -1.64
C LYS A 120 2.61 -15.39 -2.25
N ARG A 121 1.81 -14.63 -1.48
CA ARG A 121 0.49 -14.14 -1.88
C ARG A 121 0.32 -12.69 -1.44
N PHE A 122 -0.03 -11.81 -2.38
CA PHE A 122 -0.31 -10.41 -2.11
C PHE A 122 -1.79 -10.08 -2.33
N LEU A 123 -2.47 -9.75 -1.23
CA LEU A 123 -3.88 -9.39 -1.19
C LEU A 123 -4.04 -7.88 -1.06
N VAL A 124 -4.85 -7.30 -1.94
CA VAL A 124 -5.26 -5.90 -1.84
C VAL A 124 -6.68 -5.80 -1.27
N VAL A 125 -6.86 -4.95 -0.27
CA VAL A 125 -8.18 -4.60 0.29
C VAL A 125 -8.59 -3.19 -0.12
N ALA A 126 -9.80 -3.05 -0.64
CA ALA A 126 -10.31 -1.79 -1.15
C ALA A 126 -11.82 -1.63 -0.91
N ASP A 127 -12.27 -0.38 -0.88
CA ASP A 127 -13.68 -0.05 -1.08
C ASP A 127 -13.94 0.19 -2.58
N GLU A 128 -15.20 0.11 -3.01
CA GLU A 128 -15.60 0.24 -4.42
C GLU A 128 -15.07 1.53 -5.08
N SER A 129 -14.87 2.62 -4.33
CA SER A 129 -14.38 3.90 -4.89
C SER A 129 -12.92 3.85 -5.36
N LYS A 130 -12.18 2.79 -5.02
CA LYS A 130 -10.79 2.58 -5.46
C LYS A 130 -10.69 1.77 -6.75
N THR A 131 -11.78 1.19 -7.20
CA THR A 131 -11.80 0.39 -8.43
C THR A 131 -12.00 1.28 -9.65
N SER A 132 -11.35 0.93 -10.75
CA SER A 132 -11.42 1.68 -12.01
C SER A 132 -11.22 0.75 -13.20
N THR A 133 -11.57 1.20 -14.40
CA THR A 133 -11.31 0.45 -15.64
C THR A 133 -9.86 0.56 -16.09
N GLN A 134 -9.24 1.72 -15.85
CA GLN A 134 -7.84 2.03 -16.16
C GLN A 134 -7.27 2.90 -15.05
N LEU A 135 -5.95 2.83 -14.88
CA LEU A 135 -5.23 3.68 -13.94
C LEU A 135 -5.07 5.10 -14.51
N ASP A 136 -5.45 6.10 -13.73
CA ASP A 136 -5.34 7.52 -14.09
C ASP A 136 -4.99 8.43 -12.91
N ARG A 137 -4.80 7.85 -11.73
CA ARG A 137 -4.38 8.58 -10.53
C ARG A 137 -2.90 8.95 -10.62
N ALA A 138 -2.54 10.09 -10.03
CA ALA A 138 -1.14 10.47 -9.92
C ALA A 138 -0.33 9.37 -9.20
N VAL A 139 0.82 9.00 -9.77
CA VAL A 139 1.73 7.97 -9.27
C VAL A 139 2.70 8.62 -8.28
N PRO A 140 2.72 8.20 -7.00
CA PRO A 140 3.76 8.60 -6.06
C PRO A 140 5.11 8.01 -6.46
N VAL A 141 6.15 8.82 -6.49
CA VAL A 141 7.53 8.39 -6.78
C VAL A 141 8.41 8.85 -5.62
N GLU A 142 8.98 7.90 -4.87
CA GLU A 142 9.94 8.20 -3.81
C GLU A 142 11.31 8.45 -4.43
N VAL A 143 11.95 9.55 -4.06
CA VAL A 143 13.20 10.00 -4.68
C VAL A 143 14.21 10.42 -3.62
N LEU A 144 15.48 10.09 -3.87
CA LEU A 144 16.58 10.63 -3.07
C LEU A 144 16.55 12.16 -3.15
N PRO A 145 16.54 12.89 -2.02
CA PRO A 145 16.51 14.35 -2.02
C PRO A 145 17.60 14.99 -2.89
N PHE A 146 18.78 14.40 -2.89
CA PHE A 146 19.93 14.81 -3.72
C PHE A 146 19.65 14.74 -5.24
N ALA A 147 18.87 13.76 -5.68
CA ALA A 147 18.61 13.49 -7.10
C ALA A 147 17.31 14.14 -7.61
N LYS A 148 16.51 14.78 -6.75
CA LYS A 148 15.17 15.31 -7.06
C LYS A 148 15.10 16.05 -8.40
N THR A 149 16.03 16.97 -8.68
CA THR A 149 15.99 17.78 -9.91
C THR A 149 16.20 16.92 -11.16
N LEU A 150 17.15 15.98 -11.13
CA LEU A 150 17.37 15.04 -12.23
C LEU A 150 16.10 14.20 -12.48
N VAL A 151 15.53 13.64 -11.41
CA VAL A 151 14.34 12.79 -11.51
C VAL A 151 13.15 13.56 -12.08
N ILE A 152 12.93 14.81 -11.64
CA ILE A 152 11.86 15.67 -12.17
C ILE A 152 11.99 15.82 -13.70
N GLU A 153 13.18 16.15 -14.20
CA GLU A 153 13.38 16.34 -15.64
C GLU A 153 13.20 15.02 -16.42
N LYS A 154 13.69 13.90 -15.88
CA LYS A 154 13.48 12.57 -16.50
C LYS A 154 12.02 12.14 -16.53
N ILE A 155 11.26 12.42 -15.48
CA ILE A 155 9.82 12.15 -15.45
C ILE A 155 9.08 13.00 -16.49
N LYS A 156 9.47 14.28 -16.68
CA LYS A 156 8.90 15.14 -17.73
C LYS A 156 9.19 14.61 -19.13
N GLU A 157 10.38 14.06 -19.37
CA GLU A 157 10.73 13.40 -20.64
C GLU A 157 9.82 12.17 -20.92
N LEU A 158 9.36 11.48 -19.87
CA LEU A 158 8.38 10.40 -19.96
C LEU A 158 6.92 10.89 -20.09
N GLY A 159 6.69 12.21 -20.19
CA GLY A 159 5.36 12.81 -20.30
C GLY A 159 4.65 13.03 -18.95
N GLY A 160 5.31 12.76 -17.82
CA GLY A 160 4.75 12.97 -16.50
C GLY A 160 4.82 14.42 -16.04
N LYS A 161 3.91 14.80 -15.13
CA LYS A 161 3.88 16.11 -14.46
C LYS A 161 4.17 15.91 -12.96
N PRO A 162 5.45 15.90 -12.54
CA PRO A 162 5.82 15.64 -11.16
C PRO A 162 5.65 16.88 -10.28
N GLU A 163 4.97 16.72 -9.15
CA GLU A 163 4.84 17.73 -8.12
C GLU A 163 5.45 17.24 -6.80
N LEU A 164 6.29 18.06 -6.17
CA LEU A 164 6.86 17.72 -4.87
C LEU A 164 5.76 17.73 -3.80
N ARG A 165 5.53 16.59 -3.15
CA ARG A 165 4.49 16.45 -2.13
C ARG A 165 4.80 17.34 -0.92
N SER A 166 3.96 18.34 -0.71
CA SER A 166 4.07 19.24 0.46
C SER A 166 3.53 18.58 1.73
N ALA A 167 4.22 18.78 2.85
CA ALA A 167 3.73 18.30 4.13
C ALA A 167 2.65 19.25 4.69
N LEU A 168 1.70 18.69 5.45
CA LEU A 168 0.61 19.46 6.06
C LEU A 168 0.86 19.83 7.53
N ARG A 169 1.68 19.04 8.24
CA ARG A 169 1.94 19.19 9.69
C ARG A 169 3.41 19.52 10.01
N LYS A 170 4.16 19.95 9.00
CA LYS A 170 5.50 20.53 9.08
C LYS A 170 5.73 21.42 7.86
N ASP A 171 6.69 22.33 7.94
CA ASP A 171 7.11 23.11 6.79
C ASP A 171 7.90 22.27 5.79
N GLY A 172 7.80 22.61 4.50
CA GLY A 172 8.52 21.93 3.42
C GLY A 172 7.91 20.59 2.98
N PRO A 173 8.68 19.70 2.33
CA PRO A 173 8.15 18.48 1.73
C PRO A 173 7.83 17.39 2.76
N VAL A 174 7.00 16.44 2.35
CA VAL A 174 6.87 15.14 3.03
C VAL A 174 8.22 14.43 3.02
N ILE A 175 8.56 13.83 4.17
CA ILE A 175 9.71 12.93 4.33
C ILE A 175 9.14 11.53 4.57
N THR A 176 9.55 10.55 3.77
CA THR A 176 9.13 9.14 3.96
C THR A 176 9.78 8.53 5.20
N ASP A 177 9.30 7.35 5.60
CA ASP A 177 9.92 6.57 6.68
C ASP A 177 11.38 6.16 6.36
N ASN A 178 11.81 6.31 5.10
CA ASN A 178 13.18 6.06 4.65
C ASN A 178 14.01 7.36 4.48
N GLY A 179 13.46 8.52 4.84
CA GLY A 179 14.16 9.81 4.76
C GLY A 179 14.13 10.51 3.40
N ASN A 180 13.28 10.06 2.47
CA ASN A 180 13.26 10.55 1.09
C ASN A 180 12.10 11.51 0.81
N PHE A 181 12.12 12.14 -0.37
CA PHE A 181 11.00 12.94 -0.87
C PHE A 181 10.02 12.09 -1.67
N VAL A 182 8.81 12.61 -1.86
CA VAL A 182 7.82 12.02 -2.76
C VAL A 182 7.41 13.03 -3.83
N LEU A 183 7.42 12.61 -5.09
CA LEU A 183 6.84 13.33 -6.21
C LEU A 183 5.48 12.68 -6.55
N ASP A 184 4.40 13.43 -6.47
CA ASP A 184 3.10 13.02 -7.00
C ASP A 184 3.09 13.34 -8.50
N THR A 185 3.05 12.31 -9.35
CA THR A 185 3.25 12.47 -10.79
C THR A 185 2.00 12.10 -11.58
N ASP A 186 1.39 13.08 -12.22
CA ASP A 186 0.28 12.86 -13.16
C ASP A 186 0.81 12.44 -14.53
N PHE A 187 0.38 11.26 -15.01
CA PHE A 187 0.65 10.73 -16.35
C PHE A 187 -0.60 10.69 -17.25
N GLY A 188 -1.75 11.19 -16.76
CA GLY A 188 -3.05 10.93 -17.37
C GLY A 188 -3.43 9.45 -17.26
N VAL A 189 -4.15 8.95 -18.27
CA VAL A 189 -4.49 7.53 -18.38
C VAL A 189 -3.22 6.72 -18.69
N ILE A 190 -2.94 5.72 -17.85
CA ILE A 190 -1.77 4.86 -17.97
C ILE A 190 -2.16 3.61 -18.78
N GLU A 191 -1.80 3.60 -20.06
CA GLU A 191 -2.12 2.49 -20.97
C GLU A 191 -1.29 1.22 -20.70
N ASP A 192 -0.01 1.40 -20.34
CA ASP A 192 0.93 0.31 -20.05
C ASP A 192 1.61 0.54 -18.69
N PRO A 193 0.98 0.09 -17.59
CA PRO A 193 1.52 0.24 -16.23
C PRO A 193 2.86 -0.47 -16.04
N GLU A 194 3.11 -1.60 -16.72
CA GLU A 194 4.36 -2.36 -16.59
C GLU A 194 5.53 -1.61 -17.22
N ASN A 195 5.35 -1.10 -18.43
CA ASN A 195 6.40 -0.33 -19.09
C ASN A 195 6.68 0.98 -18.32
N LEU A 196 5.66 1.69 -17.84
CA LEU A 196 5.86 2.89 -17.04
C LEU A 196 6.60 2.58 -15.73
N ALA A 197 6.25 1.49 -15.05
CA ALA A 197 6.94 1.02 -13.85
C ALA A 197 8.44 0.76 -14.11
N LEU A 198 8.77 0.07 -15.21
CA LEU A 198 10.14 -0.20 -15.60
C LEU A 198 10.90 1.09 -15.91
N GLN A 199 10.31 2.00 -16.68
CA GLN A 199 10.93 3.28 -17.04
C GLN A 199 11.22 4.12 -15.80
N LEU A 200 10.29 4.20 -14.84
CA LEU A 200 10.51 4.90 -13.56
C LEU A 200 11.64 4.27 -12.75
N SER A 201 11.68 2.94 -12.66
CA SER A 201 12.70 2.20 -11.91
C SER A 201 14.11 2.38 -12.48
N LEU A 202 14.24 2.68 -13.77
CA LEU A 202 15.53 2.90 -14.44
C LEU A 202 16.12 4.31 -14.21
N ILE A 203 15.37 5.25 -13.65
CA ILE A 203 15.85 6.62 -13.42
C ILE A 203 16.75 6.67 -12.17
N PRO A 204 18.03 7.06 -12.30
CA PRO A 204 18.91 7.20 -11.13
C PRO A 204 18.36 8.20 -10.12
N GLY A 205 18.20 7.76 -8.87
CA GLY A 205 17.67 8.58 -7.78
C GLY A 205 16.19 8.37 -7.50
N VAL A 206 15.45 7.67 -8.36
CA VAL A 206 14.20 7.02 -7.96
C VAL A 206 14.54 5.88 -7.00
N VAL A 207 13.89 5.88 -5.85
CA VAL A 207 14.00 4.81 -4.85
C VAL A 207 12.94 3.76 -5.12
N GLU A 208 11.69 4.19 -5.32
CA GLU A 208 10.57 3.33 -5.71
C GLU A 208 9.40 4.17 -6.24
N HIS A 209 8.46 3.55 -6.93
CA HIS A 209 7.23 4.18 -7.44
C HIS A 209 5.97 3.44 -6.98
N GLY A 210 4.83 4.11 -7.04
CA GLY A 210 3.55 3.62 -6.54
C GLY A 210 2.82 2.61 -7.42
N ILE A 211 3.41 2.11 -8.52
CA ILE A 211 2.76 1.13 -9.42
C ILE A 211 3.12 -0.28 -8.96
N PHE A 212 2.09 -1.10 -8.72
CA PHE A 212 2.20 -2.49 -8.26
C PHE A 212 1.54 -3.42 -9.28
N SER A 213 2.26 -4.46 -9.70
CA SER A 213 1.82 -5.46 -10.70
C SER A 213 1.78 -6.90 -10.15
N ASN A 214 2.14 -7.09 -8.88
CA ASN A 214 2.22 -8.40 -8.21
C ASN A 214 1.00 -8.72 -7.34
N VAL A 215 -0.16 -8.08 -7.58
CA VAL A 215 -1.38 -8.36 -6.83
C VAL A 215 -1.98 -9.69 -7.29
N ASP A 216 -2.19 -10.61 -6.34
CA ASP A 216 -2.77 -11.93 -6.62
C ASP A 216 -4.30 -11.91 -6.44
N GLU A 217 -4.78 -11.19 -5.43
CA GLU A 217 -6.21 -11.11 -5.12
C GLU A 217 -6.62 -9.71 -4.66
N LEU A 218 -7.81 -9.28 -5.08
CA LEU A 218 -8.43 -8.02 -4.69
C LEU A 218 -9.76 -8.31 -3.97
N TYR A 219 -9.88 -7.78 -2.75
CA TYR A 219 -11.05 -7.83 -1.90
C TYR A 219 -11.74 -6.47 -1.89
N ILE A 220 -12.91 -6.39 -2.52
CA ILE A 220 -13.70 -5.16 -2.67
C ILE A 220 -14.88 -5.23 -1.71
N GLY A 221 -14.85 -4.41 -0.67
CA GLY A 221 -15.96 -4.27 0.26
C GLY A 221 -17.05 -3.35 -0.28
N LYS A 222 -18.30 -3.74 -0.09
CA LYS A 222 -19.50 -3.00 -0.52
C LYS A 222 -20.24 -2.40 0.67
N LYS A 223 -21.11 -1.42 0.40
CA LYS A 223 -21.88 -0.71 1.45
C LYS A 223 -22.79 -1.62 2.26
N ASP A 224 -23.28 -2.68 1.64
CA ASP A 224 -24.16 -3.68 2.26
C ASP A 224 -23.39 -4.71 3.12
N GLY A 225 -22.06 -4.59 3.19
CA GLY A 225 -21.18 -5.50 3.93
C GLY A 225 -20.77 -6.76 3.15
N SER A 226 -21.24 -6.92 1.91
CA SER A 226 -20.74 -7.98 1.02
C SER A 226 -19.32 -7.67 0.54
N VAL A 227 -18.61 -8.72 0.12
CA VAL A 227 -17.25 -8.61 -0.42
C VAL A 227 -17.19 -9.33 -1.75
N GLU A 228 -16.75 -8.61 -2.78
CA GLU A 228 -16.40 -9.17 -4.08
C GLU A 228 -14.91 -9.50 -4.10
N ILE A 229 -14.55 -10.66 -4.64
CA ILE A 229 -13.17 -11.13 -4.70
C ILE A 229 -12.80 -11.36 -6.16
N ILE A 230 -11.74 -10.67 -6.61
CA ILE A 230 -11.13 -10.86 -7.92
C ILE A 230 -9.78 -11.54 -7.70
N ARG A 231 -9.46 -12.54 -8.51
CA ARG A 231 -8.20 -13.30 -8.44
C ARG A 231 -7.53 -13.33 -9.81
N LYS A 232 -6.20 -13.36 -9.79
CA LYS A 232 -5.37 -13.54 -10.99
C LYS A 232 -5.49 -14.96 -11.56
#